data_AF-A0A074S732-F1
#
_entry.id   AF-A0A074S732-F1
#
_cell.length_a   1.000
_cell.length_b   1.000
_cell.length_c   1.000
_cell.angle_alpha   90.00
_cell.angle_beta   90.00
_cell.angle_gamma   90.00
#
_symmetry.space_group_name_H-M   'P 1'
#
loop_
_entity.id
_entity.type
_entity.pdbx_description
1 polymer ?
#
loop_
_entity_poly.entity_id
_entity_poly.type
_entity_poly.pdbx_seq_one_letter_code
_entity_poly.pdbx_strand_id
1 'polypeptide(L)'
;MSNISSSSQSRGYNWDNFREQALRTADSMDKQYGIPARKKLVAVGTVYPFTTTLAVTFGALSFFPVLTFLTFSFFTLFVLLLSGLATALFLAGIIILGACVILLSIISLIFGFALFFSVSGYMVYLAYRFAFHVQANQGQGAGAWLEETLLRFRLIDINEVRETLASDGVTKYPDGKVE
;
A
#
# COMPACT_ATOMS: atom_id res chain seq x y z
N MET A 1 -11.90 -21.53 -36.70
CA MET A 1 -12.97 -21.54 -35.66
C MET A 1 -12.49 -22.44 -34.52
N SER A 2 -11.93 -21.85 -33.48
CA SER A 2 -11.34 -22.55 -32.32
C SER A 2 -12.24 -22.37 -31.11
N ASN A 3 -12.85 -23.48 -30.67
CA ASN A 3 -13.64 -23.53 -29.45
C ASN A 3 -12.71 -23.50 -28.23
N ILE A 4 -12.73 -22.39 -27.50
CA ILE A 4 -12.06 -22.25 -26.21
C ILE A 4 -13.04 -22.76 -25.14
N SER A 5 -12.87 -24.01 -24.73
CA SER A 5 -13.57 -24.58 -23.57
C SER A 5 -12.89 -24.09 -22.29
N SER A 6 -13.50 -23.13 -21.61
CA SER A 6 -13.09 -22.63 -20.30
C SER A 6 -13.38 -23.67 -19.22
N SER A 7 -12.39 -24.49 -18.88
CA SER A 7 -12.39 -25.34 -17.69
C SER A 7 -12.13 -24.49 -16.44
N SER A 8 -13.14 -23.75 -15.99
CA SER A 8 -13.16 -23.17 -14.65
C SER A 8 -13.33 -24.29 -13.62
N GLN A 9 -12.22 -24.95 -13.30
CA GLN A 9 -12.11 -25.94 -12.24
C GLN A 9 -12.24 -25.21 -10.90
N SER A 10 -13.48 -24.96 -10.50
CA SER A 10 -13.81 -24.43 -9.19
C SER A 10 -13.24 -25.39 -8.14
N ARG A 11 -12.16 -24.99 -7.47
CA ARG A 11 -11.69 -25.58 -6.21
C ARG A 11 -12.73 -25.28 -5.12
N GLY A 12 -13.95 -25.74 -5.31
CA GLY A 12 -14.98 -25.73 -4.31
C GLY A 12 -14.52 -26.63 -3.18
N TYR A 13 -14.27 -26.03 -2.01
CA TYR A 13 -14.13 -26.79 -0.77
C TYR A 13 -15.29 -27.79 -0.69
N ASN A 14 -14.98 -29.08 -0.63
CA ASN A 14 -15.97 -30.15 -0.68
C ASN A 14 -16.66 -30.28 0.70
N TRP A 15 -17.52 -29.31 0.99
CA TRP A 15 -18.29 -29.21 2.24
C TRP A 15 -19.22 -30.40 2.45
N ASP A 16 -19.66 -31.03 1.36
CA ASP A 16 -20.56 -32.18 1.40
C ASP A 16 -19.87 -33.41 2.03
N ASN A 17 -18.62 -33.67 1.64
CA ASN A 17 -17.82 -34.74 2.25
C ASN A 17 -17.57 -34.51 3.74
N PHE A 18 -17.27 -33.27 4.14
CA PHE A 18 -17.05 -32.94 5.56
C PHE A 18 -18.33 -33.13 6.38
N ARG A 19 -19.48 -32.70 5.84
CA ARG A 19 -20.78 -32.87 6.48
C ARG A 19 -21.15 -34.34 6.64
N GLU A 20 -20.98 -35.16 5.60
CA GLU A 20 -21.22 -36.60 5.69
C GLU A 20 -20.32 -37.27 6.73
N GLN A 21 -19.05 -36.88 6.78
CA GLN A 21 -18.10 -37.43 7.74
C GLN A 21 -18.46 -37.02 9.17
N ALA A 22 -18.88 -35.77 9.39
CA ALA A 22 -19.34 -35.31 10.70
C ALA A 22 -20.60 -36.06 11.15
N LEU A 23 -21.56 -36.30 10.24
CA LEU A 23 -22.78 -37.06 10.55
C LEU A 23 -22.48 -38.52 10.88
N ARG A 24 -21.61 -39.19 10.11
CA ARG A 24 -21.21 -40.57 10.40
C ARG A 24 -20.49 -40.71 11.75
N THR A 25 -19.65 -39.73 12.10
CA THR A 25 -18.98 -39.69 13.41
C THR A 25 -19.97 -39.40 14.54
N ALA A 26 -20.94 -38.51 14.34
CA ALA A 26 -21.99 -38.26 15.32
C ALA A 26 -22.85 -39.51 15.57
N ASP A 27 -23.26 -40.21 14.50
CA ASP A 27 -24.04 -41.45 14.58
C ASP A 27 -23.28 -42.58 15.27
N SER A 28 -21.97 -42.69 15.01
CA SER A 28 -21.15 -43.72 15.65
C SER A 28 -20.96 -43.44 17.15
N MET A 29 -20.75 -42.17 17.52
CA MET A 29 -20.67 -41.74 18.92
C MET A 29 -22.00 -41.93 19.66
N ASP A 30 -23.13 -41.60 19.04
CA ASP A 30 -24.44 -41.77 19.68
C ASP A 30 -24.75 -43.26 19.90
N LYS A 31 -24.42 -44.12 18.94
CA LYS A 31 -24.57 -45.57 19.10
C LYS A 31 -23.67 -46.14 20.19
N GLN A 32 -22.42 -45.71 20.28
CA GLN A 32 -21.45 -46.24 21.25
C GLN A 32 -21.63 -45.70 22.67
N TYR A 33 -22.05 -44.43 22.82
CA TYR A 33 -22.08 -43.76 24.12
C TYR A 33 -23.49 -43.27 24.49
N GLY A 34 -24.21 -42.65 23.54
CA GLY A 34 -25.51 -42.03 23.80
C GLY A 34 -26.62 -43.03 24.15
N ILE A 35 -26.84 -44.02 23.30
CA ILE A 35 -27.86 -45.07 23.49
C ILE A 35 -27.63 -45.88 24.78
N PRO A 36 -26.43 -46.43 25.07
CA PRO A 36 -26.22 -47.20 26.29
C PRO A 36 -26.29 -46.34 27.56
N ALA A 37 -25.82 -45.09 27.53
CA ALA A 37 -25.94 -44.18 28.67
C ALA A 37 -27.41 -43.87 28.98
N ARG A 38 -28.23 -43.56 27.97
CA ARG A 38 -29.67 -43.33 28.14
C ARG A 38 -30.38 -44.54 28.72
N LYS A 39 -30.11 -45.74 28.20
CA LYS A 39 -30.71 -46.98 28.72
C LYS A 39 -30.35 -47.22 30.19
N LYS A 40 -29.09 -46.97 30.57
CA LYS A 40 -28.65 -47.07 31.98
C LYS A 40 -29.31 -46.01 32.87
N LEU A 41 -29.41 -44.76 32.41
CA LEU A 41 -30.08 -43.69 33.16
C LEU A 41 -31.56 -43.97 33.39
N VAL A 42 -32.27 -44.48 32.38
CA VAL A 42 -33.69 -44.86 32.51
C VAL A 42 -33.84 -46.03 33.50
N ALA A 43 -33.01 -47.07 33.39
CA ALA A 43 -33.04 -48.21 34.29
C ALA A 43 -32.75 -47.82 35.75
N VAL A 44 -31.76 -46.96 36.00
CA VAL A 44 -31.44 -46.47 37.36
C VAL A 44 -32.51 -45.50 37.86
N GLY A 45 -33.05 -44.66 36.98
CA GLY A 45 -34.13 -43.73 37.29
C GLY A 45 -35.43 -44.41 37.73
N THR A 46 -35.73 -45.61 37.20
CA THR A 46 -36.89 -46.38 37.66
C THR A 46 -36.73 -46.96 39.06
N VAL A 47 -35.49 -47.21 39.51
CA VAL A 47 -35.21 -47.78 40.85
C VAL A 47 -35.04 -46.67 41.90
N TYR A 48 -34.36 -45.57 41.54
CA TYR A 48 -34.08 -44.45 42.43
C TYR A 48 -34.41 -43.11 41.74
N PRO A 49 -35.70 -42.75 41.62
CA PRO A 49 -36.13 -41.59 40.83
C PRO A 49 -35.57 -40.27 41.37
N PHE A 50 -35.63 -40.07 42.70
CA PHE A 50 -35.19 -38.82 43.32
C PHE A 50 -33.69 -38.56 43.15
N THR A 51 -32.85 -39.55 43.46
CA THR A 51 -31.40 -39.45 43.33
C THR A 51 -30.98 -39.25 41.88
N THR A 52 -31.65 -39.92 40.93
CA THR A 52 -31.34 -39.80 39.50
C THR A 52 -31.68 -38.41 38.98
N THR A 53 -32.86 -37.86 39.31
CA THR A 53 -33.23 -36.49 38.92
C THR A 53 -32.25 -35.48 39.51
N LEU A 54 -31.90 -35.62 40.79
CA LEU A 54 -30.94 -34.73 41.45
C LEU A 54 -29.56 -34.79 40.76
N ALA A 55 -29.04 -35.99 40.50
CA ALA A 55 -27.76 -36.17 39.81
C ALA A 55 -27.77 -35.57 38.39
N VAL A 56 -28.86 -35.75 37.64
CA VAL A 56 -29.01 -35.17 36.30
C VAL A 56 -29.09 -33.65 36.36
N THR A 57 -29.87 -33.07 37.29
CA THR A 57 -29.99 -31.62 37.45
C THR A 57 -28.67 -30.99 37.89
N PHE A 58 -27.97 -31.55 38.88
CA PHE A 58 -26.65 -31.06 39.29
C PHE A 58 -25.59 -31.28 38.20
N GLY A 59 -25.66 -32.37 37.44
CA GLY A 59 -24.80 -32.61 36.28
C GLY A 59 -25.05 -31.61 35.15
N ALA A 60 -26.31 -31.24 34.89
CA ALA A 60 -26.65 -30.21 33.91
C ALA A 60 -26.20 -28.83 34.39
N LEU A 61 -26.39 -28.52 35.67
CA LEU A 61 -25.95 -27.25 36.27
C LEU A 61 -24.43 -27.13 36.34
N SER A 62 -23.68 -28.23 36.49
CA SER A 62 -22.21 -28.23 36.46
C SER A 62 -21.64 -28.08 35.05
N PHE A 63 -22.42 -28.36 34.01
CA PHE A 63 -22.01 -28.10 32.64
C PHE A 63 -21.92 -26.60 32.33
N PHE A 64 -22.79 -25.79 32.94
CA PHE A 64 -22.79 -24.34 32.77
C PHE A 64 -21.45 -23.66 33.13
N PRO A 65 -20.86 -23.86 34.32
CA PRO A 65 -19.56 -23.28 34.65
C PRO A 65 -18.44 -23.80 33.75
N VAL A 66 -18.47 -25.05 33.32
CA VAL A 66 -17.47 -25.59 32.37
C VAL A 66 -17.56 -24.91 31.01
N LEU A 67 -18.78 -24.75 30.48
CA LEU A 67 -19.00 -24.09 29.19
C LEU A 67 -18.59 -22.61 29.24
N THR A 68 -18.98 -21.89 30.29
CA THR A 68 -18.58 -20.49 30.46
C THR A 68 -17.07 -20.34 30.58
N PHE A 69 -16.39 -21.20 31.36
CA PHE A 69 -14.93 -21.21 31.44
C PHE A 69 -14.27 -21.44 30.07
N LEU A 70 -14.79 -22.39 29.29
CA LEU A 70 -14.29 -22.69 27.95
C LEU A 70 -14.45 -21.47 27.03
N THR A 71 -15.63 -20.84 27.02
CA THR A 71 -15.89 -19.64 26.22
C THR A 71 -15.00 -18.48 26.63
N PHE A 72 -14.84 -18.22 27.93
CA PHE A 72 -13.95 -17.16 28.43
C PHE A 72 -12.48 -17.44 28.07
N SER A 73 -12.04 -18.69 28.13
CA SER A 73 -10.69 -19.08 27.75
C SER A 73 -10.43 -18.82 26.26
N PHE A 74 -11.31 -19.28 25.38
CA PHE A 74 -11.22 -19.02 23.94
C PHE A 74 -11.29 -17.52 23.62
N PHE A 75 -12.21 -16.80 24.28
CA PHE A 75 -12.33 -15.36 24.12
C PHE A 75 -11.05 -14.62 24.53
N THR A 76 -10.45 -15.01 25.66
CA THR A 76 -9.19 -14.42 26.14
C THR A 76 -8.06 -14.67 25.16
N LEU A 77 -7.90 -15.91 24.67
CA LEU A 77 -6.91 -16.23 23.65
C LEU A 77 -7.13 -15.43 22.36
N PHE A 78 -8.37 -15.31 21.93
CA PHE A 78 -8.72 -14.54 20.74
C PHE A 78 -8.37 -13.06 20.89
N VAL A 79 -8.70 -12.45 22.03
CA VAL A 79 -8.35 -11.05 22.33
C VAL A 79 -6.83 -10.87 22.38
N LEU A 80 -6.09 -11.78 23.00
CA LEU A 80 -4.63 -11.72 23.03
C LEU A 80 -4.01 -11.82 21.64
N LEU A 81 -4.52 -12.72 20.79
CA LEU A 81 -4.07 -12.87 19.41
C LEU A 81 -4.35 -11.60 18.58
N LEU A 82 -5.56 -11.06 18.67
CA LEU A 82 -5.92 -9.82 17.98
C LEU A 82 -5.09 -8.63 18.46
N SER A 83 -4.91 -8.50 19.78
CA SER A 83 -4.07 -7.45 20.36
C SER A 83 -2.62 -7.58 19.92
N GLY A 84 -2.07 -8.79 19.91
CA GLY A 84 -0.72 -9.06 19.44
C GLY A 84 -0.56 -8.71 17.96
N LEU A 85 -1.52 -9.12 17.13
CA LEU A 85 -1.53 -8.81 15.69
C LEU A 85 -1.63 -7.29 15.44
N ALA A 86 -2.55 -6.60 16.14
CA ALA A 86 -2.70 -5.16 16.03
C ALA A 86 -1.41 -4.42 16.43
N THR A 87 -0.78 -4.85 17.53
CA THR A 87 0.50 -4.28 18.00
C THR A 87 1.62 -4.53 17.00
N ALA A 88 1.72 -5.73 16.46
CA ALA A 88 2.72 -6.08 15.46
C ALA A 88 2.56 -5.25 14.18
N LEU A 89 1.33 -5.09 13.68
CA LEU A 89 1.03 -4.27 12.52
C LEU A 89 1.32 -2.79 12.78
N PHE A 90 0.98 -2.28 13.95
CA PHE A 90 1.27 -0.91 14.34
C PHE A 90 2.78 -0.65 14.37
N LEU A 91 3.55 -1.54 14.99
CA LEU A 91 5.00 -1.42 15.08
C LEU A 91 5.67 -1.54 13.72
N ALA A 92 5.22 -2.48 12.88
CA ALA A 92 5.67 -2.61 11.50
C ALA A 92 5.38 -1.32 10.70
N GLY A 93 4.19 -0.73 10.87
CA GLY A 93 3.81 0.53 10.26
C GLY A 93 4.75 1.68 10.63
N ILE A 94 5.11 1.80 11.92
CA ILE A 94 6.07 2.81 12.39
C ILE A 94 7.44 2.61 11.73
N ILE A 95 7.93 1.38 11.67
CA ILE A 95 9.24 1.07 11.07
C ILE A 95 9.25 1.44 9.58
N ILE A 96 8.21 1.06 8.84
CA ILE A 96 8.08 1.36 7.41
C ILE A 96 8.01 2.87 7.18
N LEU A 97 7.18 3.59 7.95
CA LEU A 97 7.09 5.04 7.85
C LEU A 97 8.42 5.73 8.17
N GLY A 98 9.11 5.27 9.22
CA GLY A 98 10.45 5.75 9.56
C GLY A 98 11.46 5.53 8.42
N ALA A 99 11.47 4.35 7.82
CA ALA A 99 12.32 4.05 6.67
C ALA A 99 11.98 4.93 5.46
N CYS A 100 10.69 5.16 5.17
CA CYS A 100 10.26 6.06 4.11
C CYS A 100 10.73 7.49 4.33
N VAL A 101 10.63 8.02 5.56
CA VAL A 101 11.11 9.37 5.89
C VAL A 101 12.62 9.49 5.68
N ILE A 102 13.39 8.50 6.15
CA ILE A 102 14.85 8.48 5.96
C ILE A 102 15.19 8.44 4.47
N LEU A 103 14.54 7.57 3.70
CA LEU A 103 14.77 7.42 2.27
C LEU A 103 14.43 8.70 1.50
N LEU A 104 13.28 9.32 1.78
CA LEU A 104 12.88 10.59 1.18
C LEU A 104 13.86 11.73 1.53
N SER A 105 14.35 11.76 2.78
CA SER A 105 15.35 12.73 3.20
C SER A 105 16.65 12.59 2.41
N ILE A 106 17.17 11.36 2.26
CA ILE A 106 18.38 11.09 1.47
C ILE A 106 18.19 11.46 0.00
N ILE A 107 17.05 11.09 -0.61
CA ILE A 107 16.75 11.43 -2.00
C ILE A 107 16.67 12.96 -2.16
N SER A 108 15.97 13.65 -1.26
CA SER A 108 15.85 15.11 -1.29
C SER A 108 17.22 15.79 -1.16
N LEU A 109 18.10 15.26 -0.30
CA LEU A 109 19.45 15.77 -0.13
C LEU A 109 20.29 15.58 -1.39
N ILE A 110 20.31 14.35 -1.94
CA ILE A 110 21.06 14.05 -3.18
C ILE A 110 20.55 14.90 -4.33
N PHE A 111 19.22 15.05 -4.46
CA PHE A 111 18.60 15.89 -5.47
C PHE A 111 19.00 17.36 -5.30
N GLY A 112 19.02 17.87 -4.06
CA GLY A 112 19.49 19.22 -3.75
C GLY A 112 20.95 19.42 -4.16
N PHE A 113 21.84 18.48 -3.83
CA PHE A 113 23.23 18.53 -4.29
C PHE A 113 23.35 18.48 -5.81
N ALA A 114 22.60 17.61 -6.48
CA ALA A 114 22.61 17.50 -7.94
C ALA A 114 22.17 18.80 -8.61
N LEU A 115 21.10 19.44 -8.12
CA LEU A 115 20.66 20.75 -8.58
C LEU A 115 21.70 21.82 -8.31
N PHE A 116 22.27 21.87 -7.11
CA PHE A 116 23.31 22.83 -6.76
C PHE A 116 24.52 22.72 -7.69
N PHE A 117 25.02 21.50 -7.92
CA PHE A 117 26.14 21.26 -8.84
C PHE A 117 25.79 21.56 -10.29
N SER A 118 24.57 21.26 -10.74
CA SER A 118 24.11 21.58 -12.10
C SER A 118 24.07 23.09 -12.32
N VAL A 119 23.45 23.84 -11.39
CA VAL A 119 23.35 25.30 -11.47
C VAL A 119 24.73 25.94 -11.32
N SER A 120 25.54 25.50 -10.37
CA SER A 120 26.89 26.01 -10.16
C SER A 120 27.79 25.76 -11.37
N GLY A 121 27.81 24.53 -11.89
CA GLY A 121 28.57 24.19 -13.10
C GLY A 121 28.11 25.00 -14.32
N TYR A 122 26.80 25.20 -14.46
CA TYR A 122 26.23 26.05 -15.50
C TYR A 122 26.67 27.52 -15.35
N MET A 123 26.65 28.08 -14.13
CA MET A 123 27.14 29.44 -13.87
C MET A 123 28.64 29.59 -14.14
N VAL A 124 29.45 28.62 -13.74
CA VAL A 124 30.89 28.59 -14.02
C VAL A 124 31.15 28.53 -15.52
N TYR A 125 30.38 27.73 -16.27
CA TYR A 125 30.47 27.66 -17.73
C TYR A 125 30.17 29.02 -18.38
N LEU A 126 29.09 29.69 -17.96
CA LEU A 126 28.75 31.02 -18.46
C LEU A 126 29.84 32.04 -18.14
N ALA A 127 30.35 32.04 -16.90
CA ALA A 127 31.42 32.94 -16.47
C ALA A 127 32.72 32.71 -17.27
N TYR A 128 33.11 31.45 -17.47
CA TYR A 128 34.26 31.08 -18.29
C TYR A 128 34.10 31.59 -19.74
N ARG A 129 32.93 31.36 -20.34
CA ARG A 129 32.66 31.78 -21.73
C ARG A 129 32.57 33.30 -21.88
N PHE A 130 32.05 33.99 -20.87
CA PHE A 130 32.05 35.44 -20.80
C PHE A 130 33.48 35.99 -20.73
N ALA A 131 34.31 35.43 -19.85
CA ALA A 131 35.72 35.83 -19.73
C ALA A 131 36.49 35.65 -21.05
N PHE A 132 36.21 34.56 -21.79
CA PHE A 132 36.80 34.33 -23.12
C PHE A 132 36.42 35.41 -24.13
N HIS A 133 35.15 35.83 -24.17
CA HIS A 133 34.68 36.90 -25.08
C HIS A 133 35.24 38.27 -24.71
N VAL A 134 35.47 38.54 -23.43
CA VAL A 134 36.04 39.82 -22.96
C VAL A 134 37.55 39.92 -23.23
N GLN A 135 38.30 38.81 -23.13
CA GLN A 135 39.76 38.83 -23.32
C GLN A 135 40.22 38.69 -24.76
N ALA A 136 39.43 38.09 -25.66
CA ALA A 136 39.83 37.96 -27.05
C ALA A 136 39.83 39.35 -27.74
N ASN A 137 40.94 39.76 -28.34
CA ASN A 137 41.03 41.02 -29.12
C ASN A 137 40.08 41.08 -30.34
N GLN A 138 39.46 39.96 -30.71
CA GLN A 138 38.40 39.88 -31.72
C GLN A 138 36.98 39.81 -31.11
N GLY A 139 36.89 39.67 -29.78
CA GLY A 139 35.64 39.60 -29.06
C GLY A 139 34.95 40.96 -29.12
N GLN A 140 33.78 40.99 -29.74
CA GLN A 140 32.89 42.14 -29.88
C GLN A 140 32.28 42.60 -28.52
N GLY A 141 33.00 42.40 -27.42
CA GLY A 141 32.63 42.79 -26.06
C GLY A 141 31.48 41.97 -25.48
N ALA A 142 30.90 42.49 -24.40
CA ALA A 142 29.77 41.87 -23.69
C ALA A 142 28.51 41.73 -24.56
N GLY A 143 28.35 42.58 -25.59
CA GLY A 143 27.18 42.57 -26.48
C GLY A 143 27.07 41.30 -27.32
N ALA A 144 28.16 40.87 -27.96
CA ALA A 144 28.16 39.65 -28.77
C ALA A 144 28.01 38.36 -27.94
N TRP A 145 28.51 38.35 -26.70
CA TRP A 145 28.23 37.25 -25.77
C TRP A 145 26.74 37.16 -25.45
N LEU A 146 26.08 38.31 -25.25
CA LEU A 146 24.64 38.37 -24.93
C LEU A 146 23.81 37.91 -26.12
N GLU A 147 24.16 38.35 -27.34
CA GLU A 147 23.55 37.91 -28.60
C GLU A 147 23.72 36.40 -28.82
N GLU A 148 24.94 35.85 -28.64
CA GLU A 148 25.18 34.40 -28.74
C GLU A 148 24.34 33.61 -27.71
N THR A 149 24.25 34.12 -26.48
CA THR A 149 23.51 33.47 -25.39
C THR A 149 22.00 33.47 -25.69
N LEU A 150 21.45 34.61 -26.13
CA LEU A 150 20.03 34.73 -26.50
C LEU A 150 19.67 33.83 -27.69
N LEU A 151 20.54 33.75 -28.70
CA LEU A 151 20.41 32.84 -29.84
C LEU A 151 20.40 31.36 -29.40
N ARG A 152 21.35 30.95 -28.55
CA ARG A 152 21.46 29.57 -28.06
C ARG A 152 20.25 29.14 -27.22
N PHE A 153 19.71 30.04 -26.42
CA PHE A 153 18.53 29.75 -25.60
C PHE A 153 17.20 29.88 -26.36
N ARG A 154 17.24 30.25 -27.64
CA ARG A 154 16.03 30.57 -28.44
C ARG A 154 15.10 31.55 -27.72
N LEU A 155 15.66 32.44 -26.90
CA LEU A 155 14.90 33.48 -26.20
C LEU A 155 14.48 34.60 -27.16
N ILE A 156 15.10 34.65 -28.35
CA ILE A 156 14.79 35.58 -29.42
C ILE A 156 14.54 34.76 -30.68
N ASP A 157 13.37 34.97 -31.31
CA ASP A 157 13.09 34.42 -32.63
C ASP A 157 13.90 35.23 -33.65
N ILE A 158 14.84 34.55 -34.33
CA ILE A 158 15.74 35.16 -35.30
C ILE A 158 14.93 35.87 -36.40
N ASN A 159 13.72 35.40 -36.67
CA ASN A 159 12.83 36.01 -37.66
C ASN A 159 12.33 37.39 -37.21
N GLU A 160 12.04 37.58 -35.92
CA GLU A 160 11.54 38.84 -35.39
C GLU A 160 12.62 39.93 -35.37
N VAL A 161 13.86 39.57 -35.02
CA VAL A 161 15.02 40.48 -35.11
C VAL A 161 15.35 40.81 -36.56
N ARG A 162 15.21 39.85 -37.47
CA ARG A 162 15.44 40.08 -38.89
C ARG A 162 14.40 40.99 -39.51
N GLU A 163 13.13 40.86 -39.12
CA GLU A 163 12.06 41.75 -39.58
C GLU A 163 12.20 43.16 -39.02
N THR A 164 12.60 43.31 -37.75
CA THR A 164 12.85 44.63 -37.14
C THR A 164 14.09 45.33 -37.68
N LEU A 165 15.14 44.59 -38.07
CA LEU A 165 16.31 45.16 -38.75
C LEU A 165 16.10 45.41 -40.24
N ALA A 166 15.23 44.65 -40.92
CA ALA A 166 14.87 44.86 -42.32
C ALA A 166 13.81 45.95 -42.51
N SER A 167 13.02 46.24 -41.48
CA SER A 167 12.21 47.45 -41.39
C SER A 167 13.15 48.60 -41.06
N ASP A 168 13.41 49.46 -42.03
CA ASP A 168 14.37 50.59 -42.04
C ASP A 168 14.01 51.69 -40.99
N GLY A 169 13.92 51.34 -39.72
CA GLY A 169 13.57 52.24 -38.61
C GLY A 169 12.07 52.49 -38.40
N VAL A 170 11.17 51.84 -39.13
CA VAL A 170 9.72 52.00 -38.91
C VAL A 170 9.24 50.99 -37.86
N THR A 171 9.08 51.45 -36.62
CA THR A 171 8.50 50.67 -35.52
C THR A 171 7.04 50.35 -35.83
N LYS A 172 6.74 49.12 -36.23
CA LYS A 172 5.36 48.60 -36.25
C LYS A 172 5.00 48.14 -34.85
N TYR A 173 4.02 48.78 -34.23
CA TYR A 173 3.42 48.31 -33.00
C TYR A 173 2.60 47.02 -33.26
N PRO A 174 2.44 46.15 -32.25
CA PRO A 174 1.66 44.91 -32.37
C PRO A 174 0.16 45.14 -32.70
N ASP A 175 -0.30 46.39 -32.74
CA ASP A 175 -1.65 46.77 -33.17
C ASP A 175 -1.77 47.03 -34.69
N GLY A 176 -0.68 46.88 -35.44
CA GLY A 176 -0.66 47.02 -36.90
C GLY A 176 -0.75 48.46 -37.41
N LYS A 177 -0.63 49.47 -36.53
CA LYS A 177 -0.62 50.87 -36.96
C LYS A 177 0.80 51.33 -37.27
N VAL A 178 0.94 51.97 -38.42
CA VAL A 178 2.15 52.64 -38.90
C VAL A 178 1.92 54.15 -38.75
N GLU A 179 2.87 54.85 -38.12
CA GLU A 179 3.00 56.31 -38.28
C GLU A 179 3.54 56.64 -39.68
#